data_AF-A0A7V7MU57-F1
#
_entry.id   AF-A0A7V7MU57-F1
#
_cell.length_a   1.000
_cell.length_b   1.000
_cell.length_c   1.000
_cell.angle_alpha   90.00
_cell.angle_beta   90.00
_cell.angle_gamma   90.00
#
_symmetry.space_group_name_H-M   'P 1'
#
loop_
_entity.id
_entity.type
_entity.pdbx_description
1 polymer ?
#
loop_
_entity_poly.entity_id
_entity_poly.type
_entity_poly.pdbx_seq_one_letter_code
_entity_poly.pdbx_strand_id
1 'polypeptide(L)'
;MTQPRSLGLMTAGGLAPAVADECKNRGSLDVLYRDEDNDLVAGAPTDSFKWRDPSTLVSTDTPVEDPAVYRDAFKPFQDYLTEKTGKKVIYCTVQSNTAEIEAMR
;
A
#
# COMPACT_ATOMS: atom_id res chain seq x y z
N MET A 1 24.79 46.94 -46.05
CA MET A 1 24.64 47.30 -44.62
C MET A 1 23.20 47.78 -44.44
N THR A 2 22.25 47.17 -43.73
CA THR A 2 22.20 45.99 -42.86
C THR A 2 20.69 45.76 -42.60
N GLN A 3 20.17 44.52 -42.71
CA GLN A 3 18.86 44.16 -42.11
C GLN A 3 19.00 44.20 -40.57
N PRO A 4 17.86 44.30 -39.86
CA PRO A 4 17.57 43.17 -38.97
C PRO A 4 16.13 42.67 -39.10
N ARG A 5 16.02 41.35 -39.17
CA ARG A 5 14.79 40.57 -39.07
C ARG A 5 14.43 40.45 -37.58
N SER A 6 13.28 40.96 -37.17
CA SER A 6 12.75 40.69 -35.83
C SER A 6 11.97 39.38 -35.83
N LEU A 7 12.53 38.39 -35.15
CA LEU A 7 11.95 37.07 -34.86
C LEU A 7 11.05 37.20 -33.62
N GLY A 8 9.74 37.05 -33.79
CA GLY A 8 8.75 37.19 -32.72
C GLY A 8 8.27 35.84 -32.16
N LEU A 9 9.01 35.34 -31.17
CA LEU A 9 8.62 34.53 -30.01
C LEU A 9 7.43 33.54 -30.13
N MET A 10 7.75 32.24 -30.28
CA MET A 10 6.83 31.15 -29.96
C MET A 10 6.62 31.07 -28.43
N THR A 11 5.38 31.22 -27.98
CA THR A 11 4.95 30.96 -26.60
C THR A 11 4.84 29.45 -26.40
N ALA A 12 5.82 28.87 -25.69
CA ALA A 12 5.79 27.48 -25.27
C ALA A 12 4.66 27.26 -24.23
N GLY A 13 3.77 26.31 -24.51
CA GLY A 13 2.74 25.86 -23.57
C GLY A 13 3.39 25.29 -22.31
N GLY A 14 3.12 25.91 -21.17
CA GLY A 14 3.57 25.43 -19.87
C GLY A 14 2.93 24.09 -19.54
N LEU A 15 3.75 23.04 -19.40
CA LEU A 15 3.36 21.84 -18.68
C LEU A 15 3.17 22.25 -17.21
N ALA A 16 1.93 22.18 -16.72
CA ALA A 16 1.69 22.23 -15.28
C ALA A 16 2.39 21.01 -14.64
N PRO A 17 3.26 21.20 -13.64
CA PRO A 17 3.81 20.07 -12.91
C PRO A 17 2.66 19.33 -12.23
N ALA A 18 2.58 18.02 -12.43
CA ALA A 18 1.74 17.17 -11.61
C ALA A 18 2.15 17.38 -10.16
N VAL A 19 1.22 17.80 -9.31
CA VAL A 19 1.45 17.86 -7.86
C VAL A 19 1.76 16.45 -7.38
N ALA A 20 3.05 16.17 -7.16
CA ALA A 20 3.46 15.05 -6.36
C ALA A 20 2.87 15.30 -4.98
N ASP A 21 1.89 14.50 -4.60
CA ASP A 21 1.25 14.52 -3.30
C ASP A 21 2.36 14.48 -2.23
N GLU A 22 2.54 15.59 -1.50
CA GLU A 22 3.72 15.85 -0.65
C GLU A 22 3.79 14.84 0.49
N CYS A 23 4.71 13.88 0.40
CA CYS A 23 5.02 12.96 1.49
C CYS A 23 5.90 13.68 2.51
N LYS A 24 5.29 14.14 3.62
CA LYS A 24 6.02 14.84 4.70
C LYS A 24 7.09 13.95 5.33
N ASN A 25 6.77 12.67 5.49
CA ASN A 25 7.67 11.68 6.04
C ASN A 25 7.30 10.28 5.52
N ARG A 26 8.32 9.50 5.19
CA ARG A 26 8.21 8.11 4.71
C ARG A 26 8.70 7.10 5.77
N GLY A 27 9.49 7.56 6.74
CA GLY A 27 10.18 6.71 7.68
C GLY A 27 11.10 5.71 6.96
N SER A 28 11.08 4.47 7.45
CA SER A 28 11.82 3.35 6.87
C SER A 28 10.95 2.45 5.98
N LEU A 29 9.75 2.90 5.60
CA LEU A 29 8.85 2.13 4.75
C LEU A 29 9.27 2.18 3.27
N ASP A 30 8.76 1.23 2.48
CA ASP A 30 8.99 1.16 1.03
C ASP A 30 8.54 2.44 0.29
N VAL A 31 9.06 2.65 -0.93
CA VAL A 31 8.75 3.81 -1.78
C VAL A 31 7.25 3.96 -2.13
N LEU A 32 6.45 2.91 -1.94
CA LEU A 32 5.01 2.93 -2.12
C LEU A 32 4.22 3.48 -0.91
N TYR A 33 4.82 3.50 0.29
CA TYR A 33 4.12 3.84 1.53
C TYR A 33 4.58 5.17 2.14
N ARG A 34 3.76 5.74 3.00
CA ARG A 34 4.07 6.96 3.77
C ARG A 34 3.87 6.67 5.25
N ASP A 35 4.71 7.26 6.08
CA ASP A 35 4.71 7.13 7.54
C ASP A 35 4.80 8.55 8.10
N GLU A 36 3.65 9.24 8.16
CA GLU A 36 3.63 10.66 8.48
C GLU A 36 3.89 10.94 9.96
N ASP A 37 3.54 10.02 10.84
CA ASP A 37 3.65 10.10 12.30
C ASP A 37 4.84 9.32 12.89
N ASN A 38 5.63 8.63 12.05
CA ASN A 38 6.84 7.89 12.42
C ASN A 38 6.56 6.69 13.35
N ASP A 39 5.44 6.02 13.16
CA ASP A 39 5.04 4.86 13.95
C ASP A 39 5.32 3.50 13.26
N LEU A 40 5.94 3.54 12.07
CA LEU A 40 6.21 2.38 11.20
C LEU A 40 4.94 1.69 10.66
N VAL A 41 3.81 2.40 10.63
CA VAL A 41 2.58 1.96 10.00
C VAL A 41 2.32 2.79 8.75
N ALA A 42 2.01 2.12 7.64
CA ALA A 42 1.67 2.82 6.41
C ALA A 42 0.35 3.59 6.58
N GLY A 43 0.39 4.90 6.35
CA GLY A 43 -0.80 5.74 6.36
C GLY A 43 -1.83 5.30 5.31
N ALA A 44 -3.11 5.38 5.67
CA ALA A 44 -4.20 5.11 4.74
C ALA A 44 -4.23 6.15 3.58
N PRO A 45 -4.73 5.79 2.38
CA PRO A 45 -4.88 6.75 1.29
C PRO A 45 -5.72 7.96 1.71
N THR A 46 -5.28 9.18 1.35
CA THR A 46 -6.03 10.41 1.65
C THR A 46 -7.35 10.50 0.88
N ASP A 47 -7.39 9.87 -0.29
CA ASP A 47 -8.59 9.68 -1.08
C ASP A 47 -9.34 8.41 -0.62
N SER A 48 -10.46 8.61 0.06
CA SER A 48 -11.30 7.52 0.59
C SER A 48 -11.87 6.61 -0.51
N PHE A 49 -11.98 7.07 -1.76
CA PHE A 49 -12.42 6.21 -2.87
C PHE A 49 -11.40 5.12 -3.21
N LYS A 50 -10.15 5.24 -2.74
CA LYS A 50 -9.11 4.21 -2.89
C LYS A 50 -9.16 3.16 -1.78
N TRP A 51 -10.00 3.36 -0.76
CA TRP A 51 -10.08 2.42 0.36
C TRP A 51 -10.74 1.12 -0.09
N ARG A 52 -10.14 0.00 0.32
CA ARG A 52 -10.71 -1.33 0.11
C ARG A 52 -11.37 -1.76 1.41
N ASP A 53 -12.66 -2.06 1.35
CA ASP A 53 -13.45 -2.55 2.50
C ASP A 53 -14.04 -3.94 2.21
N PRO A 54 -13.22 -5.01 2.20
CA PRO A 54 -13.70 -6.35 1.90
C PRO A 54 -14.50 -6.90 3.09
N SER A 55 -15.51 -7.73 2.81
CA SER A 55 -16.29 -8.44 3.84
C SER A 55 -15.55 -9.61 4.48
N THR A 56 -14.43 -10.04 3.87
CA THR A 56 -13.59 -11.15 4.32
C THR A 56 -12.14 -10.67 4.44
N LEU A 57 -11.50 -10.96 5.56
CA LEU A 57 -10.08 -10.78 5.79
C LEU A 57 -9.37 -12.13 5.64
N VAL A 58 -8.27 -12.16 4.89
CA VAL A 58 -7.44 -13.35 4.74
C VAL A 58 -6.15 -13.12 5.50
N SER A 59 -5.88 -13.98 6.48
CA SER A 59 -4.60 -14.06 7.18
C SER A 59 -3.79 -15.20 6.58
N THR A 60 -2.50 -15.00 6.39
CA THR A 60 -1.62 -16.03 5.86
C THR A 60 -0.30 -16.07 6.61
N ASP A 61 0.36 -17.22 6.55
CA ASP A 61 1.76 -17.37 6.91
C ASP A 61 2.44 -18.35 5.95
N THR A 62 3.76 -18.35 5.99
CA THR A 62 4.60 -19.39 5.40
C THR A 62 5.04 -20.34 6.52
N PRO A 63 4.35 -21.48 6.72
CA PRO A 63 4.59 -22.33 7.89
C PRO A 63 5.97 -23.00 7.80
N VAL A 64 6.70 -23.01 8.92
CA VAL A 64 7.98 -23.73 9.06
C VAL A 64 7.74 -25.18 9.51
N GLU A 65 6.71 -25.37 10.33
CA GLU A 65 6.20 -26.64 10.86
C GLU A 65 4.93 -27.13 10.12
N ASP A 66 4.26 -28.16 10.64
CA ASP A 66 2.97 -28.65 10.10
C ASP A 66 1.89 -27.54 10.10
N PRO A 67 1.26 -27.23 8.96
CA PRO A 67 0.18 -26.25 8.84
C PRO A 67 -0.96 -26.42 9.86
N ALA A 68 -1.27 -27.64 10.29
CA ALA A 68 -2.33 -27.89 11.26
C ALA A 68 -2.03 -27.26 12.63
N VAL A 69 -0.76 -27.23 13.03
CA VAL A 69 -0.31 -26.63 14.30
C VAL A 69 -0.54 -25.12 14.27
N TYR A 70 -0.16 -24.45 13.18
CA TYR A 70 -0.35 -23.01 13.04
C TYR A 70 -1.82 -22.62 12.94
N ARG A 71 -2.62 -23.43 12.25
CA ARG A 71 -4.06 -23.17 12.11
C ARG A 71 -4.76 -23.13 13.48
N ASP A 72 -4.38 -24.01 14.39
CA ASP A 72 -4.91 -24.00 15.77
C ASP A 72 -4.29 -22.86 16.59
N ALA A 73 -2.99 -22.60 16.45
CA ALA A 73 -2.29 -21.52 17.15
C ALA A 73 -2.81 -20.12 16.79
N PHE A 74 -3.18 -19.88 15.52
CA PHE A 74 -3.70 -18.60 15.05
C PHE A 74 -5.23 -18.45 15.21
N LYS A 75 -5.94 -19.50 15.65
CA LYS A 75 -7.40 -19.44 15.82
C LYS A 75 -7.86 -18.31 16.78
N PRO A 76 -7.22 -18.10 17.96
CA PRO A 76 -7.61 -17.01 18.85
C PRO A 76 -7.46 -15.62 18.21
N PHE A 77 -6.45 -15.43 17.36
CA PHE A 77 -6.23 -14.18 16.64
C PHE A 77 -7.32 -13.95 15.57
N GLN A 78 -7.69 -14.99 14.82
CA GLN A 78 -8.79 -14.91 13.86
C GLN A 78 -10.13 -14.58 14.54
N ASP A 79 -10.39 -15.15 15.71
CA ASP A 79 -11.59 -14.86 16.49
C ASP A 79 -11.61 -13.42 16.99
N TYR A 80 -10.49 -12.93 17.51
CA TYR A 80 -10.34 -11.54 17.92
C TYR A 80 -10.60 -10.57 16.76
N LEU A 81 -10.00 -10.82 15.59
CA LEU A 81 -10.23 -9.99 14.40
C LEU A 81 -11.70 -10.04 13.96
N THR A 82 -12.33 -11.21 14.00
CA THR A 82 -13.75 -11.37 13.70
C THR A 82 -14.62 -10.55 14.66
N GLU A 83 -14.33 -10.60 15.96
CA GLU A 83 -15.04 -9.82 16.99
C GLU A 83 -14.87 -8.31 16.78
N LYS A 84 -13.64 -7.84 16.54
CA LYS A 84 -13.35 -6.40 16.44
C LYS A 84 -13.79 -5.77 15.13
N THR A 85 -13.85 -6.54 14.05
CA THR A 85 -14.18 -6.01 12.72
C THR A 85 -15.60 -6.37 12.26
N GLY A 86 -16.21 -7.39 12.86
CA GLY A 86 -17.46 -7.98 12.37
C GLY A 86 -17.32 -8.73 11.04
N LYS A 87 -16.09 -8.93 10.56
CA LYS A 87 -15.79 -9.54 9.25
C LYS A 87 -15.45 -11.01 9.39
N LYS A 88 -15.70 -11.77 8.31
CA LYS A 88 -15.21 -13.15 8.23
C LYS A 88 -13.69 -13.14 8.14
N VAL A 89 -13.01 -13.92 8.97
CA VAL A 89 -11.56 -14.12 8.89
C VAL A 89 -11.26 -15.54 8.44
N ILE A 90 -10.38 -15.68 7.44
CA ILE A 90 -9.96 -16.98 6.91
C ILE A 90 -8.44 -17.05 7.02
N TYR A 91 -7.93 -18.22 7.40
CA TYR A 91 -6.51 -18.52 7.39
C TYR A 91 -6.15 -19.43 6.21
N CYS A 92 -5.14 -19.03 5.44
CA CYS A 92 -4.58 -19.78 4.33
C CYS A 92 -3.06 -19.87 4.49
N THR A 93 -2.44 -20.96 4.07
CA THR A 93 -0.98 -21.06 4.05
C THR A 93 -0.45 -20.79 2.65
N VAL A 94 0.74 -20.20 2.56
CA VAL A 94 1.46 -20.01 1.30
C VAL A 94 2.78 -20.79 1.30
N GLN A 95 3.32 -21.04 0.12
CA GLN A 95 4.49 -21.92 -0.05
C GLN A 95 5.83 -21.20 0.15
N SER A 96 5.84 -19.86 0.18
CA SER A 96 7.04 -19.04 0.40
C SER A 96 6.67 -17.60 0.76
N ASN A 97 7.58 -16.90 1.45
CA ASN A 97 7.43 -15.46 1.75
C ASN A 97 7.27 -14.62 0.47
N THR A 98 7.90 -15.02 -0.63
CA THR A 98 7.72 -14.34 -1.93
C THR A 98 6.29 -14.48 -2.41
N ALA A 99 5.71 -15.69 -2.34
CA ALA A 99 4.30 -15.91 -2.71
C ALA A 99 3.35 -15.11 -1.83
N GLU A 100 3.69 -14.93 -0.54
CA GLU A 100 2.96 -14.06 0.37
C GLU A 100 2.93 -12.60 -0.12
N ILE A 101 4.10 -12.05 -0.43
CA ILE A 101 4.24 -10.66 -0.91
C ILE A 101 3.52 -10.47 -2.25
N GLU A 102 3.65 -11.42 -3.18
CA GLU A 102 2.96 -11.34 -4.48
C GLU A 102 1.44 -11.45 -4.34
N ALA A 103 0.91 -12.16 -3.33
CA ALA A 103 -0.53 -12.24 -3.09
C ALA A 103 -1.12 -10.94 -2.52
N MET A 104 -0.28 -10.07 -1.92
CA MET A 104 -0.70 -8.77 -1.40
C MET A 104 -0.62 -7.63 -2.42
N ARG A 105 0.10 -7.83 -3.54
CA ARG A 105 0.21 -6.83 -4.62
C ARG A 105 -1.10 -6.70 -5.40
#